data_AF-A0A2H9QHI1-F1
#
_entry.id   AF-A0A2H9QHI1-F1
#
_cell.length_a   1.000
_cell.length_b   1.000
_cell.length_c   1.000
_cell.angle_alpha   90.00
_cell.angle_beta   90.00
_cell.angle_gamma   90.00
#
_symmetry.space_group_name_H-M   'P 1'
#
loop_
_entity.id
_entity.type
_entity.pdbx_description
1 polymer ?
#
loop_
_entity_poly.entity_id
_entity_poly.type
_entity_poly.pdbx_seq_one_letter_code
_entity_poly.pdbx_strand_id
1 'polypeptide(L)' 'MRIGILTGGGDSPGLNACIRSIYFRAKEYGWKTIGIHDGWKGLTEKGK' A
#
# COMPACT_ATOMS: atom_id res chain seq x y z
N MET A 1 -9.74 11.72 1.18
CA MET A 1 -8.67 11.21 2.07
C MET A 1 -7.50 10.66 1.25
N ARG A 2 -6.33 10.46 1.86
CA ARG A 2 -5.17 9.82 1.25
C ARG A 2 -4.76 8.59 2.06
N ILE A 3 -4.53 7.46 1.40
CA ILE A 3 -4.13 6.19 2.02
C ILE A 3 -2.77 5.78 1.45
N GLY A 4 -1.79 5.56 2.32
CA GLY A 4 -0.53 4.88 1.98
C GLY A 4 -0.61 3.40 2.30
N ILE A 5 -0.13 2.54 1.40
CA ILE A 5 -0.10 1.08 1.59
C ILE A 5 1.33 0.60 1.46
N LEU A 6 1.83 -0.09 2.49
CA LEU A 6 3.09 -0.83 2.49
C LEU A 6 2.87 -2.23 3.05
N THR A 7 3.72 -3.18 2.67
CA THR A 7 3.78 -4.51 3.28
C THR A 7 5.08 -4.64 4.06
N GLY A 8 4.99 -4.85 5.37
CA GLY A 8 6.14 -5.14 6.23
C GLY A 8 6.27 -6.64 6.50
N GLY A 9 7.50 -7.13 6.64
CA GLY A 9 7.77 -8.55 6.91
C GLY A 9 7.99 -9.37 5.63
N GLY A 10 7.81 -10.69 5.74
CA GLY A 10 7.96 -11.63 4.62
C GLY A 10 6.76 -11.65 3.69
N ASP A 11 6.98 -12.11 2.46
CA ASP A 11 5.91 -12.26 1.48
C ASP A 11 4.95 -13.40 1.86
N SER A 12 3.68 -13.21 1.53
CA SER A 12 2.60 -14.16 1.79
C SER A 12 1.58 -14.10 0.66
N PRO A 13 1.03 -15.25 0.22
CA PRO A 13 0.14 -15.30 -0.95
C PRO A 13 -1.10 -14.39 -0.87
N GLY A 14 -1.51 -13.97 0.33
CA GLY A 14 -2.67 -13.09 0.52
C GLY A 14 -2.41 -11.59 0.32
N LEU A 15 -1.15 -11.14 0.28
CA LEU A 15 -0.83 -9.71 0.31
C LEU A 15 -1.38 -8.96 -0.90
N ASN A 16 -1.24 -9.51 -2.10
CA ASN A 16 -1.75 -8.89 -3.32
C ASN A 16 -3.27 -8.76 -3.32
N ALA A 17 -3.98 -9.77 -2.78
CA ALA A 17 -5.43 -9.72 -2.65
C ALA A 17 -5.89 -8.64 -1.66
N CYS A 18 -5.19 -8.51 -0.52
CA CYS A 18 -5.44 -7.45 0.46
C CYS A 18 -5.18 -6.04 -0.09
N ILE A 19 -4.05 -5.83 -0.78
CA ILE A 19 -3.74 -4.53 -1.41
C ILE A 19 -4.83 -4.18 -2.44
N ARG A 20 -5.24 -5.16 -3.26
CA ARG A 20 -6.28 -5.00 -4.28
C ARG A 20 -7.62 -4.61 -3.65
N SER A 21 -8.05 -5.26 -2.56
CA SER A 21 -9.33 -4.94 -1.92
C SER A 21 -9.36 -3.52 -1.33
N ILE A 22 -8.26 -3.08 -0.70
CA ILE A 22 -8.11 -1.71 -0.19
C ILE A 22 -8.21 -0.69 -1.33
N TYR A 23 -7.52 -0.93 -2.46
CA TYR A 23 -7.57 -0.05 -3.63
C TYR A 23 -8.99 0.12 -4.18
N PHE A 24 -9.71 -0.97 -4.40
CA PHE A 24 -11.07 -0.89 -4.96
C PHE A 24 -12.03 -0.15 -4.03
N ARG A 25 -11.96 -0.42 -2.72
CA ARG A 25 -12.82 0.27 -1.74
C ARG A 25 -12.47 1.75 -1.63
N ALA A 26 -11.18 2.11 -1.63
CA ALA A 26 -10.76 3.50 -1.65
C ALA A 26 -11.21 4.23 -2.92
N LYS A 27 -11.16 3.56 -4.08
CA LYS A 27 -11.64 4.09 -5.36
C LYS A 27 -13.14 4.36 -5.34
N GLU A 28 -13.95 3.46 -4.79
CA GLU A 28 -15.41 3.64 -4.62
C GLU A 28 -15.74 4.90 -3.80
N TYR A 29 -14.91 5.25 -2.81
CA TYR A 29 -15.07 6.47 -2.01
C TYR A 29 -14.38 7.72 -2.60
N GLY A 30 -13.79 7.64 -3.79
CA GLY A 30 -13.05 8.75 -4.40
C GLY A 30 -11.78 9.13 -3.63
N TRP A 31 -11.19 8.21 -2.87
CA TRP A 31 -9.97 8.45 -2.11
C TRP A 31 -8.72 8.14 -2.94
N LYS A 32 -7.62 8.84 -2.64
CA LYS A 32 -6.34 8.64 -3.31
C LYS A 32 -5.50 7.61 -2.57
N THR A 33 -5.07 6.56 -3.27
CA THR A 33 -4.16 5.52 -2.75
C THR A 33 -2.74 5.70 -3.27
N ILE A 34 -1.75 5.47 -2.41
CA ILE A 34 -0.31 5.56 -2.72
C ILE A 34 0.33 4.25 -2.29
N GLY A 35 0.98 3.54 -3.21
CA GLY A 35 1.81 2.37 -2.90
C GLY A 35 3.18 2.81 -2.43
N ILE A 36 3.65 2.26 -1.32
CA ILE A 36 4.99 2.48 -0.78
C ILE A 36 5.76 1.18 -0.99
N HIS A 37 6.79 1.27 -1.84
CA HIS A 37 7.66 0.14 -2.14
C HIS A 37 8.71 -0.07 -1.03
N ASP A 38 9.34 -1.24 -1.00
CA ASP A 38 10.39 -1.60 -0.03
C ASP A 38 9.97 -1.53 1.45
N GLY A 39 8.67 -1.72 1.73
CA GLY A 39 8.14 -1.82 3.09
C GLY A 39 8.49 -0.61 3.97
N TRP A 40 8.95 -0.87 5.20
CA TRP A 40 9.36 0.19 6.12
C TRP A 40 10.52 1.02 5.61
N LYS A 41 11.46 0.40 4.87
CA LYS A 41 12.63 1.08 4.33
C LYS A 41 12.21 2.19 3.36
N GLY A 42 11.36 1.88 2.38
CA GLY A 42 10.89 2.89 1.42
C GLY A 42 9.93 3.93 2.01
N LEU A 43 9.38 3.70 3.21
CA LEU A 43 8.64 4.73 3.95
C LEU A 43 9.58 5.71 4.68
N THR A 44 10.65 5.20 5.29
CA THR A 44 11.55 6.01 6.14
C THR A 44 12.65 6.70 5.36
N GLU A 45 13.09 6.12 4.25
CA GLU A 45 14.11 6.72 3.41
C GLU A 45 13.50 7.79 2.50
N LYS A 46 14.19 8.93 2.34
CA LYS A 46 13.82 9.89 1.30
C LYS A 46 14.03 9.19 -0.05
N GLY A 47 12.97 9.14 -0.86
CA GLY A 47 13.02 8.58 -2.21
C GLY A 47 14.23 9.10 -2.98
N LYS A 48 14.87 8.23 -3.77
CA LYS A 48 15.93 8.63 -4.70
C LYS A 48 15.49 9.78 -5.60
#